data_AF-A0A7R9ULJ6-F1
#
_entry.id   AF-A0A7R9ULJ6-F1
#
_cell.length_a   1.000
_cell.length_b   1.000
_cell.length_c   1.000
_cell.angle_alpha   90.00
_cell.angle_beta   90.00
_cell.angle_gamma   90.00
#
_symmetry.space_group_name_H-M   'P 1'
#
loop_
_entity.id
_entity.type
_entity.pdbx_description
1 polymer ?
#
loop_
_entity_poly.entity_id
_entity_poly.type
_entity_poly.pdbx_seq_one_letter_code
_entity_poly.pdbx_strand_id
1 'polypeptide(L)'
;AFQTCPFLTKMRVVPAIAAVGATAAVLFAAIEWLRRRARDAPPPTPADLFGKLNNLLIRCQRLRAAGVSDVERVREQIVALAVKERALQLEQPDSVQASRAHGKVCAAIIAIAAAITKLEEACGLQADAAPVSEELAAEDTYRERLLADEDAALDAYIARARKGAGGLARRLDVLARLIDRLRATEESLDFHAALLHCHAKLSAVAGYSQANFSYGSTPYHSWRALYDACPELSDATRGCTASGECIVFGSSLGWLCFYSTLTFGVPSRGYEVVTPLTILAGKVAASFELGEGCAFFNADMLTADLSQARVVTLTSKCWDKQLTASVYDKLQRELKPRSLVVDYSDALAVAHEFDVLARTTVAVSWSPAQMMAVM
;
A
#
# COMPACT_ATOMS: atom_id res chain seq x y z
N ALA A 1 -49.29 -18.78 -33.12
CA ALA A 1 -49.08 -19.61 -31.93
C ALA A 1 -48.13 -18.82 -31.01
N PHE A 2 -48.62 -18.02 -30.05
CA PHE A 2 -49.10 -18.43 -28.70
C PHE A 2 -48.00 -19.24 -27.98
N GLN A 3 -47.41 -18.85 -26.84
CA GLN A 3 -47.89 -18.18 -25.61
C GLN A 3 -46.68 -17.50 -24.92
N THR A 4 -46.66 -16.20 -24.58
CA THR A 4 -47.13 -15.54 -23.33
C THR A 4 -47.29 -16.40 -22.08
N CYS A 5 -46.51 -16.11 -21.01
CA CYS A 5 -47.10 -15.89 -19.69
C CYS A 5 -46.25 -14.95 -18.79
N PRO A 6 -46.88 -13.98 -18.09
CA PRO A 6 -46.28 -12.90 -17.29
C PRO A 6 -46.35 -13.17 -15.78
N PHE A 7 -45.47 -12.60 -14.95
CA PHE A 7 -45.59 -12.32 -13.49
C PHE A 7 -44.17 -11.90 -13.05
N LEU A 8 -43.80 -10.64 -12.82
CA LEU A 8 -44.22 -9.81 -11.70
C LEU A 8 -44.02 -8.32 -12.04
N THR A 9 -45.12 -7.67 -12.37
CA THR A 9 -45.29 -6.24 -12.17
C THR A 9 -45.60 -6.04 -10.68
N LYS A 10 -44.67 -5.46 -9.92
CA LYS A 10 -44.82 -4.68 -8.67
C LYS A 10 -43.52 -4.70 -7.86
N MET A 11 -42.53 -3.95 -8.32
CA MET A 11 -41.73 -3.16 -7.37
C MET A 11 -42.13 -1.71 -7.60
N ARG A 12 -42.82 -1.15 -6.60
CA ARG A 12 -42.85 0.30 -6.44
C ARG A 12 -41.38 0.74 -6.40
N VAL A 13 -40.92 1.37 -7.48
CA VAL A 13 -39.75 2.23 -7.43
C VAL A 13 -40.04 3.21 -6.30
N VAL A 14 -39.32 3.06 -5.19
CA VAL A 14 -39.32 4.03 -4.11
C VAL A 14 -38.88 5.35 -4.75
N PRO A 15 -39.69 6.42 -4.72
CA PRO A 15 -39.28 7.72 -5.21
C PRO A 15 -38.34 8.33 -4.18
N ALA A 16 -37.09 7.85 -4.12
CA ALA A 16 -36.03 8.44 -3.30
C ALA A 16 -34.71 8.60 -4.08
N ILE A 17 -34.48 7.85 -5.16
CA ILE A 17 -33.22 7.93 -5.92
C ILE A 17 -33.19 9.15 -6.86
N ALA A 18 -34.35 9.73 -7.21
CA ALA A 18 -34.42 10.98 -7.98
C ALA A 18 -34.00 12.24 -7.17
N ALA A 19 -33.79 12.13 -5.85
CA ALA A 19 -33.41 13.26 -5.00
C ALA A 19 -31.88 13.46 -4.84
N VAL A 20 -31.04 12.55 -5.37
CA VAL A 20 -29.57 12.66 -5.29
C VAL A 20 -28.99 13.44 -6.49
N GLY A 21 -29.81 14.25 -7.16
CA GLY A 21 -29.38 15.24 -8.16
C GLY A 21 -28.79 16.53 -7.56
N ALA A 22 -28.53 16.57 -6.25
CA ALA A 22 -27.88 17.68 -5.57
C ALA A 22 -26.35 17.56 -5.71
N THR A 23 -25.89 17.96 -6.89
CA THR A 23 -24.50 18.07 -7.34
C THR A 23 -23.53 18.71 -6.33
N ALA A 24 -22.22 18.42 -6.53
CA ALA A 24 -21.05 19.02 -5.88
C ALA A 24 -21.18 20.50 -5.46
N ALA A 25 -21.98 21.33 -6.15
CA ALA A 25 -22.26 22.71 -5.75
C ALA A 25 -22.93 22.84 -4.37
N VAL A 26 -23.85 21.94 -4.00
CA VAL A 26 -24.51 21.93 -2.69
C VAL A 26 -23.53 21.51 -1.60
N LEU A 27 -22.67 20.53 -1.90
CA LEU A 27 -21.60 20.10 -1.01
C LEU A 27 -20.57 21.23 -0.78
N PHE A 28 -20.17 21.93 -1.84
CA PHE A 28 -19.25 23.07 -1.77
C PHE A 28 -19.86 24.24 -1.00
N ALA A 29 -21.12 24.59 -1.25
CA ALA A 29 -21.82 25.64 -0.52
C ALA A 29 -21.98 25.29 0.97
N ALA A 30 -22.28 24.02 1.28
CA ALA A 30 -22.35 23.54 2.66
C ALA A 30 -20.97 23.56 3.35
N ILE A 31 -19.91 23.11 2.67
CA ILE A 31 -18.55 23.14 3.20
C ILE A 31 -18.12 24.57 3.51
N GLU A 32 -18.38 25.51 2.60
CA GLU A 32 -17.98 26.91 2.76
C GLU A 32 -18.82 27.64 3.83
N TRP A 33 -20.10 27.29 3.96
CA TRP A 33 -20.95 27.79 5.04
C TRP A 33 -20.52 27.24 6.41
N LEU A 34 -20.17 25.95 6.50
CA LEU A 34 -19.69 25.31 7.74
C LEU A 34 -18.32 25.85 8.16
N ARG A 35 -17.41 26.13 7.21
CA ARG A 35 -16.13 26.82 7.47
C ARG A 35 -16.32 28.19 8.13
N ARG A 36 -17.39 28.92 7.80
CA ARG A 36 -17.68 30.23 8.41
C ARG A 36 -18.14 30.10 9.87
N ARG A 37 -18.84 29.01 10.21
CA ARG A 37 -19.40 28.72 11.54
C ARG A 37 -18.43 28.04 12.50
N ALA A 38 -17.44 27.30 11.99
CA ALA A 38 -16.47 26.56 12.80
C ALA A 38 -15.40 27.43 13.50
N ARG A 39 -15.52 28.77 13.46
CA ARG A 39 -14.53 29.68 14.05
C ARG A 39 -14.55 29.74 15.57
N ASP A 40 -15.62 29.26 16.20
CA ASP A 40 -15.88 29.48 17.63
C ASP A 40 -15.62 28.23 18.50
N ALA A 41 -15.26 27.08 17.91
CA ALA A 41 -14.91 25.88 18.65
C ALA A 41 -13.39 25.82 18.93
N PRO A 42 -12.95 25.37 20.11
CA PRO A 42 -11.53 25.14 20.36
C PRO A 42 -11.00 24.11 19.35
N PRO A 43 -9.85 24.37 18.72
CA PRO A 43 -9.31 23.46 17.72
C PRO A 43 -8.98 22.11 18.38
N PRO A 44 -9.33 20.97 17.75
CA PRO A 44 -8.90 19.66 18.22
C PRO A 44 -7.37 19.58 18.25
N THR A 45 -6.82 18.74 19.13
CA THR A 45 -5.38 18.48 19.09
C THR A 45 -5.02 17.78 17.77
N PRO A 46 -3.77 17.88 17.30
CA PRO A 46 -3.39 17.22 16.06
C PRO A 46 -3.53 15.68 16.12
N ALA A 47 -3.36 15.05 17.28
CA ALA A 47 -3.61 13.62 17.48
C ALA A 47 -5.10 13.27 17.32
N ASP A 48 -6.00 14.10 17.87
CA ASP A 48 -7.45 13.93 17.69
C ASP A 48 -7.88 14.13 16.23
N LEU A 49 -7.15 14.96 15.49
CA LEU A 49 -7.46 15.31 14.12
C LEU A 49 -7.27 14.13 13.16
N PHE A 50 -6.18 13.37 13.32
CA PHE A 50 -5.97 12.14 12.56
C PHE A 50 -7.04 11.10 12.89
N GLY A 51 -7.36 10.88 14.17
CA GLY A 51 -8.47 9.98 14.54
C GLY A 51 -9.79 10.34 13.84
N LYS A 52 -10.11 11.64 13.77
CA LYS A 52 -11.29 12.16 13.04
C LYS A 52 -11.19 11.94 11.53
N LEU A 53 -10.06 12.23 10.91
CA LEU A 53 -9.84 12.00 9.48
C LEU A 53 -10.03 10.53 9.10
N ASN A 54 -9.58 9.59 9.95
CA ASN A 54 -9.73 8.16 9.68
C ASN A 54 -11.20 7.74 9.71
N ASN A 55 -11.94 8.22 10.72
CA ASN A 55 -13.37 8.00 10.80
C ASN A 55 -14.11 8.54 9.56
N LEU A 56 -13.68 9.68 9.02
CA LEU A 56 -14.26 10.22 7.79
C LEU A 56 -13.95 9.39 6.54
N LEU A 57 -12.76 8.80 6.43
CA LEU A 57 -12.43 7.89 5.33
C LEU A 57 -13.30 6.64 5.36
N ILE A 58 -13.50 6.04 6.53
CA ILE A 58 -14.39 4.90 6.74
C ILE A 58 -15.81 5.26 6.26
N ARG A 59 -16.32 6.43 6.66
CA ARG A 59 -17.64 6.90 6.26
C ARG A 59 -17.76 7.18 4.76
N CYS A 60 -16.71 7.69 4.12
CA CYS A 60 -16.64 7.79 2.66
C CYS A 60 -16.74 6.42 1.98
N GLN A 61 -16.12 5.36 2.52
CA GLN A 61 -16.26 4.01 1.95
C GLN A 61 -17.73 3.53 2.01
N ARG A 62 -18.46 3.84 3.08
CA ARG A 62 -19.90 3.52 3.21
C ARG A 62 -20.76 4.24 2.17
N LEU A 63 -20.48 5.51 1.93
CA LEU A 63 -21.18 6.31 0.92
C LEU A 63 -20.88 5.82 -0.50
N ARG A 64 -19.64 5.40 -0.77
CA ARG A 64 -19.28 4.75 -2.04
C ARG A 64 -20.07 3.48 -2.26
N ALA A 65 -20.14 2.64 -1.22
CA ALA A 65 -20.93 1.42 -1.22
C ALA A 65 -22.43 1.66 -1.51
N ALA A 66 -22.97 2.80 -1.06
CA ALA A 66 -24.33 3.23 -1.34
C ALA A 66 -24.53 3.85 -2.74
N GLY A 67 -23.51 3.85 -3.60
CA GLY A 67 -23.58 4.36 -4.97
C GLY A 67 -23.43 5.88 -5.11
N VAL A 68 -22.90 6.57 -4.09
CA VAL A 68 -22.68 8.03 -4.14
C VAL A 68 -21.46 8.34 -5.00
N SER A 69 -21.69 8.86 -6.21
CA SER A 69 -20.64 9.08 -7.24
C SER A 69 -19.56 10.09 -6.84
N ASP A 70 -19.89 11.09 -6.01
CA ASP A 70 -18.99 12.20 -5.67
C ASP A 70 -18.06 11.90 -4.48
N VAL A 71 -18.13 10.70 -3.90
CA VAL A 71 -17.45 10.38 -2.65
C VAL A 71 -15.93 10.27 -2.77
N GLU A 72 -15.41 9.86 -3.93
CA GLU A 72 -13.96 9.80 -4.16
C GLU A 72 -13.33 11.19 -4.10
N ARG A 73 -14.04 12.21 -4.58
CA ARG A 73 -13.60 13.61 -4.46
C ARG A 73 -13.58 14.08 -3.01
N VAL A 74 -14.52 13.62 -2.18
CA VAL A 74 -14.51 13.91 -0.73
C VAL A 74 -13.35 13.20 -0.05
N ARG A 75 -13.10 11.93 -0.39
CA ARG A 75 -11.96 11.15 0.07
C ARG A 75 -10.64 11.85 -0.28
N GLU A 76 -10.46 12.27 -1.52
CA GLU A 76 -9.30 13.06 -1.96
C GLU A 76 -9.12 14.34 -1.13
N GLN A 77 -10.19 15.06 -0.80
CA GLN A 77 -10.12 16.24 0.07
C GLN A 77 -9.71 15.90 1.50
N ILE A 78 -10.21 14.79 2.07
CA ILE A 78 -9.81 14.31 3.40
C ILE A 78 -8.32 14.01 3.41
N VAL A 79 -7.81 13.26 2.42
CA VAL A 79 -6.39 12.94 2.35
C VAL A 79 -5.55 14.19 2.09
N ALA A 80 -6.00 15.12 1.23
CA ALA A 80 -5.31 16.40 1.01
C ALA A 80 -5.23 17.25 2.28
N LEU A 81 -6.25 17.24 3.13
CA LEU A 81 -6.23 17.90 4.43
C LEU A 81 -5.27 17.20 5.40
N ALA A 82 -5.24 15.86 5.41
CA ALA A 82 -4.26 15.10 6.20
C ALA A 82 -2.81 15.42 5.79
N VAL A 83 -2.55 15.49 4.47
CA VAL A 83 -1.26 15.91 3.91
C VAL A 83 -0.89 17.32 4.38
N LYS A 84 -1.83 18.27 4.23
CA LYS A 84 -1.60 19.66 4.61
C LYS A 84 -1.32 19.80 6.10
N GLU A 85 -2.06 19.09 6.94
CA GLU A 85 -1.79 19.05 8.38
C GLU A 85 -0.39 18.53 8.68
N ARG A 86 -0.01 17.42 8.05
CA ARG A 86 1.31 16.83 8.27
C ARG A 86 2.44 17.76 7.83
N ALA A 87 2.29 18.44 6.70
CA ALA A 87 3.26 19.43 6.25
C ALA A 87 3.42 20.56 7.27
N LEU A 88 2.31 21.06 7.84
CA LEU A 88 2.35 22.09 8.89
C LEU A 88 3.09 21.63 10.15
N GLN A 89 2.89 20.37 10.56
CA GLN A 89 3.60 19.79 11.71
C GLN A 89 5.11 19.67 11.49
N LEU A 90 5.52 19.34 10.26
CA LEU A 90 6.93 19.10 9.93
C LEU A 90 7.72 20.39 9.71
N GLU A 91 7.11 21.40 9.10
CA GLU A 91 7.84 22.60 8.68
C GLU A 91 8.01 23.62 9.81
N GLN A 92 6.99 23.86 10.66
CA GLN A 92 7.05 24.90 11.71
C GLN A 92 6.00 24.69 12.83
N PRO A 93 6.21 23.77 13.79
CA PRO A 93 5.17 23.41 14.77
C PRO A 93 4.68 24.57 15.66
N ASP A 94 5.54 25.55 15.95
CA ASP A 94 5.24 26.62 16.93
C ASP A 94 4.97 28.00 16.31
N SER A 95 4.85 28.11 14.97
CA SER A 95 4.65 29.42 14.35
C SER A 95 3.18 29.86 14.42
N VAL A 96 2.95 31.16 14.61
CA VAL A 96 1.61 31.77 14.52
C VAL A 96 0.93 31.46 13.18
N GLN A 97 1.73 31.32 12.12
CA GLN A 97 1.26 30.95 10.79
C GLN A 97 0.81 29.49 10.73
N ALA A 98 1.55 28.56 11.35
CA ALA A 98 1.16 27.16 11.47
C ALA A 98 -0.11 27.00 12.30
N SER A 99 -0.24 27.69 13.43
CA SER A 99 -1.46 27.70 14.25
C SER A 99 -2.69 28.17 13.46
N ARG A 100 -2.56 29.27 12.68
CA ARG A 100 -3.64 29.75 11.79
C ARG A 100 -3.97 28.75 10.68
N ALA A 101 -2.97 28.10 10.11
CA ALA A 101 -3.17 27.12 9.05
C ALA A 101 -3.83 25.84 9.57
N HIS A 102 -3.42 25.36 10.75
CA HIS A 102 -4.05 24.25 11.47
C HIS A 102 -5.53 24.55 11.76
N GLY A 103 -5.85 25.76 12.24
CA GLY A 103 -7.25 26.18 12.43
C GLY A 103 -8.09 26.09 11.15
N LYS A 104 -7.51 26.42 9.98
CA LYS A 104 -8.19 26.27 8.68
C LYS A 104 -8.40 24.81 8.30
N VAL A 105 -7.44 23.93 8.60
CA VAL A 105 -7.57 22.49 8.37
C VAL A 105 -8.68 21.92 9.24
N CYS A 106 -8.69 22.25 10.53
CA CYS A 106 -9.75 21.84 11.47
C CYS A 106 -11.14 22.26 10.99
N ALA A 107 -11.29 23.52 10.57
CA ALA A 107 -12.56 24.03 10.03
C ALA A 107 -13.01 23.27 8.77
N ALA A 108 -12.08 22.90 7.89
CA ALA A 108 -12.37 22.11 6.70
C ALA A 108 -12.78 20.67 7.04
N ILE A 109 -12.15 20.05 8.05
CA ILE A 109 -12.49 18.70 8.52
C ILE A 109 -13.88 18.68 9.14
N ILE A 110 -14.21 19.65 9.99
CA ILE A 110 -15.57 19.80 10.55
C ILE A 110 -16.60 19.95 9.43
N ALA A 111 -16.27 20.74 8.41
CA ALA A 111 -17.14 20.96 7.27
C ALA A 111 -17.39 19.68 6.45
N ILE A 112 -16.33 18.91 6.15
CA ILE A 112 -16.44 17.61 5.48
C ILE A 112 -17.21 16.61 6.35
N ALA A 113 -16.96 16.57 7.66
CA ALA A 113 -17.66 15.67 8.57
C ALA A 113 -19.17 15.87 8.55
N ALA A 114 -19.62 17.12 8.62
CA ALA A 114 -21.03 17.45 8.53
C ALA A 114 -21.61 17.22 7.12
N ALA A 115 -20.80 17.37 6.06
CA ALA A 115 -21.22 17.06 4.70
C ALA A 115 -21.44 15.55 4.51
N ILE A 116 -20.53 14.71 5.02
CA ILE A 116 -20.66 13.25 5.05
C ILE A 116 -21.88 12.84 5.86
N THR A 117 -22.13 13.44 7.03
CA THR A 117 -23.34 13.15 7.84
C THR A 117 -24.61 13.39 7.03
N LYS A 118 -24.71 14.51 6.32
CA LYS A 118 -25.88 14.82 5.49
C LYS A 118 -26.05 13.85 4.32
N LEU A 119 -24.94 13.42 3.71
CA LEU A 119 -25.00 12.41 2.65
C LEU A 119 -25.46 11.06 3.19
N GLU A 120 -24.98 10.65 4.37
CA GLU A 120 -25.42 9.42 5.04
C GLU A 120 -26.92 9.48 5.36
N GLU A 121 -27.39 10.59 5.94
CA GLU A 121 -28.82 10.85 6.20
C GLU A 121 -29.66 10.77 4.92
N ALA A 122 -29.20 11.41 3.83
CA ALA A 122 -29.91 11.41 2.55
C ALA A 122 -29.96 10.00 1.91
N CYS A 123 -28.95 9.18 2.14
CA CYS A 123 -28.89 7.79 1.71
C CYS A 123 -29.60 6.82 2.68
N GLY A 124 -30.16 7.31 3.80
CA GLY A 124 -30.77 6.46 4.82
C GLY A 124 -29.77 5.56 5.56
N LEU A 125 -28.47 5.89 5.51
CA LEU A 125 -27.43 5.19 6.25
C LEU A 125 -27.48 5.65 7.70
N GLN A 126 -27.86 4.76 8.62
CA GLN A 126 -27.74 5.06 10.05
C GLN A 126 -26.25 5.07 10.44
N ALA A 127 -25.86 5.94 11.38
CA ALA A 127 -24.49 6.02 11.89
C ALA A 127 -23.94 4.64 12.31
N ASP A 128 -24.82 3.76 12.80
CA ASP A 128 -24.50 2.41 13.30
C ASP A 128 -24.86 1.25 12.35
N ALA A 129 -25.36 1.52 11.13
CA ALA A 129 -25.64 0.47 10.17
C ALA A 129 -24.33 -0.13 9.61
N ALA A 130 -24.15 -1.45 9.73
CA ALA A 130 -23.02 -2.16 9.14
C ALA A 130 -22.86 -1.81 7.64
N PRO A 131 -21.66 -1.49 7.16
CA PRO A 131 -21.41 -1.33 5.73
C PRO A 131 -21.26 -2.74 5.11
N VAL A 132 -21.36 -2.98 3.81
CA VAL A 132 -20.55 -2.44 2.71
C VAL A 132 -21.22 -2.91 1.39
N SER A 133 -20.98 -2.29 0.22
CA SER A 133 -21.40 -2.83 -1.08
C SER A 133 -20.76 -4.19 -1.29
N GLU A 134 -21.41 -5.08 -2.05
CA GLU A 134 -20.91 -6.44 -2.27
C GLU A 134 -19.45 -6.48 -2.78
N GLU A 135 -19.04 -5.48 -3.58
CA GLU A 135 -17.67 -5.35 -4.11
C GLU A 135 -16.64 -4.89 -3.07
N LEU A 136 -16.93 -3.84 -2.29
CA LEU A 136 -16.04 -3.39 -1.21
C LEU A 136 -16.04 -4.40 -0.04
N ALA A 137 -17.18 -5.07 0.21
CA ALA A 137 -17.26 -6.18 1.14
C ALA A 137 -16.38 -7.33 0.66
N ALA A 138 -16.39 -7.62 -0.64
CA ALA A 138 -15.50 -8.63 -1.23
C ALA A 138 -14.03 -8.23 -1.15
N GLU A 139 -13.67 -6.95 -1.32
CA GLU A 139 -12.31 -6.43 -1.13
C GLU A 139 -11.84 -6.51 0.32
N ASP A 140 -12.65 -6.06 1.28
CA ASP A 140 -12.35 -6.15 2.72
C ASP A 140 -12.22 -7.62 3.13
N THR A 141 -13.17 -8.47 2.71
CA THR A 141 -13.09 -9.92 2.96
C THR A 141 -11.86 -10.54 2.29
N TYR A 142 -11.43 -10.04 1.14
CA TYR A 142 -10.20 -10.50 0.48
C TYR A 142 -8.97 -10.12 1.30
N ARG A 143 -8.84 -8.87 1.73
CA ARG A 143 -7.71 -8.42 2.57
C ARG A 143 -7.68 -9.18 3.89
N GLU A 144 -8.82 -9.33 4.57
CA GLU A 144 -8.91 -10.07 5.84
C GLU A 144 -8.47 -11.53 5.67
N ARG A 145 -8.95 -12.22 4.62
CA ARG A 145 -8.49 -13.58 4.29
C ARG A 145 -7.00 -13.62 4.01
N LEU A 146 -6.49 -12.67 3.22
CA LEU A 146 -5.07 -12.61 2.85
C LEU A 146 -4.16 -12.47 4.09
N LEU A 147 -4.55 -11.63 5.05
CA LEU A 147 -3.83 -11.45 6.31
C LEU A 147 -3.93 -12.70 7.20
N ALA A 148 -5.11 -13.31 7.30
CA ALA A 148 -5.30 -14.54 8.05
C ALA A 148 -4.48 -15.71 7.48
N ASP A 149 -4.42 -15.83 6.14
CA ASP A 149 -3.61 -16.83 5.44
C ASP A 149 -2.11 -16.60 5.67
N GLU A 150 -1.67 -15.34 5.72
CA GLU A 150 -0.29 -14.99 6.07
C GLU A 150 0.07 -15.40 7.50
N ASP A 151 -0.79 -15.09 8.48
CA ASP A 151 -0.57 -15.44 9.87
C ASP A 151 -0.51 -16.95 10.07
N ALA A 152 -1.49 -17.68 9.50
CA ALA A 152 -1.53 -19.14 9.57
C ALA A 152 -0.30 -19.79 8.91
N ALA A 153 0.14 -19.28 7.76
CA ALA A 153 1.33 -19.78 7.07
C ALA A 153 2.61 -19.51 7.86
N LEU A 154 2.75 -18.31 8.44
CA LEU A 154 3.91 -17.94 9.23
C LEU A 154 3.99 -18.76 10.52
N ASP A 155 2.88 -18.95 11.23
CA ASP A 155 2.79 -19.78 12.43
C ASP A 155 3.17 -21.23 12.13
N ALA A 156 2.64 -21.80 11.04
CA ALA A 156 3.00 -23.13 10.60
C ALA A 156 4.51 -23.24 10.31
N TYR A 157 5.10 -22.20 9.71
CA TYR A 157 6.53 -22.18 9.39
C TYR A 157 7.41 -22.05 10.65
N ILE A 158 7.04 -21.19 11.60
CA ILE A 158 7.67 -21.06 12.92
C ILE A 158 7.62 -22.41 13.64
N ALA A 159 6.45 -23.07 13.69
CA ALA A 159 6.28 -24.36 14.35
C ALA A 159 7.17 -25.44 13.73
N ARG A 160 7.33 -25.46 12.41
CA ARG A 160 8.28 -26.36 11.72
C ARG A 160 9.73 -26.02 12.07
N ALA A 161 10.11 -24.74 12.04
CA ALA A 161 11.47 -24.29 12.35
C ALA A 161 11.89 -24.63 13.78
N ARG A 162 10.96 -24.58 14.75
CA ARG A 162 11.21 -24.95 16.15
C ARG A 162 11.56 -26.43 16.34
N LYS A 163 11.16 -27.31 15.41
CA LYS A 163 11.57 -28.73 15.41
C LYS A 163 13.00 -28.94 14.91
N GLY A 164 13.59 -27.94 14.26
CA GLY A 164 14.96 -27.97 13.74
C GLY A 164 15.96 -27.19 14.61
N ALA A 165 17.01 -26.67 13.98
CA ALA A 165 17.98 -25.80 14.65
C ALA A 165 17.34 -24.46 15.04
N GLY A 166 17.32 -24.14 16.34
CA GLY A 166 16.53 -23.03 16.92
C GLY A 166 16.85 -21.61 16.41
N GLY A 167 17.95 -21.41 15.67
CA GLY A 167 18.32 -20.11 15.11
C GLY A 167 17.32 -19.57 14.08
N LEU A 168 16.71 -20.44 13.26
CA LEU A 168 15.70 -20.02 12.28
C LEU A 168 14.40 -19.60 12.97
N ALA A 169 13.93 -20.39 13.94
CA ALA A 169 12.70 -20.09 14.67
C ALA A 169 12.74 -18.71 15.33
N ARG A 170 13.86 -18.35 15.97
CA ARG A 170 14.04 -17.02 16.59
C ARG A 170 13.93 -15.89 15.57
N ARG A 171 14.49 -16.05 14.37
CA ARG A 171 14.38 -15.02 13.31
C ARG A 171 12.96 -14.92 12.76
N LEU A 172 12.25 -16.04 12.66
CA LEU A 172 10.84 -16.02 12.24
C LEU A 172 9.91 -15.41 13.30
N ASP A 173 10.20 -15.61 14.59
CA ASP A 173 9.49 -14.89 15.66
C ASP A 173 9.72 -13.37 15.56
N VAL A 174 10.93 -12.93 15.19
CA VAL A 174 11.23 -11.52 14.88
C VAL A 174 10.44 -11.07 13.66
N LEU A 175 10.37 -11.89 12.61
CA LEU A 175 9.64 -11.58 11.39
C LEU A 175 8.14 -11.37 11.65
N ALA A 176 7.50 -12.21 12.48
CA ALA A 176 6.09 -12.06 12.84
C ALA A 176 5.81 -10.68 13.45
N ARG A 177 6.58 -10.29 14.47
CA ARG A 177 6.45 -8.96 15.11
C ARG A 177 6.74 -7.81 14.15
N LEU A 178 7.65 -8.02 13.20
CA LEU A 178 7.97 -7.04 12.17
C LEU A 178 6.81 -6.87 11.19
N ILE A 179 6.17 -7.97 10.76
CA ILE A 179 4.99 -7.94 9.90
C ILE A 179 3.86 -7.16 10.59
N ASP A 180 3.58 -7.44 11.87
CA ASP A 180 2.60 -6.68 12.65
C ASP A 180 2.91 -5.18 12.68
N ARG A 181 4.20 -4.83 12.87
CA ARG A 181 4.64 -3.44 12.87
C ARG A 181 4.44 -2.76 11.51
N LEU A 182 4.69 -3.48 10.42
CA LEU A 182 4.52 -2.95 9.07
C LEU A 182 3.03 -2.79 8.72
N ARG A 183 2.17 -3.75 9.07
CA ARG A 183 0.71 -3.64 8.91
C ARG A 183 0.16 -2.43 9.67
N ALA A 184 0.52 -2.29 10.94
CA ALA A 184 0.13 -1.12 11.74
C ALA A 184 0.65 0.21 11.15
N THR A 185 1.78 0.18 10.44
CA THR A 185 2.29 1.35 9.73
C THR A 185 1.47 1.63 8.47
N GLU A 186 1.18 0.62 7.65
CA GLU A 186 0.34 0.74 6.47
C GLU A 186 -1.05 1.30 6.79
N GLU A 187 -1.64 0.87 7.91
CA GLU A 187 -2.98 1.31 8.36
C GLU A 187 -2.98 2.74 8.93
N SER A 188 -1.81 3.34 9.12
CA SER A 188 -1.71 4.67 9.70
C SER A 188 -2.01 5.77 8.67
N LEU A 189 -2.73 6.80 9.10
CA LEU A 189 -2.96 7.98 8.25
C LEU A 189 -1.67 8.73 7.93
N ASP A 190 -0.71 8.73 8.85
CA ASP A 190 0.60 9.35 8.65
C ASP A 190 1.30 8.73 7.43
N PHE A 191 1.21 7.40 7.29
CA PHE A 191 1.72 6.68 6.13
C PHE A 191 0.99 7.10 4.85
N HIS A 192 -0.35 7.04 4.83
CA HIS A 192 -1.13 7.40 3.64
C HIS A 192 -0.95 8.87 3.22
N ALA A 193 -0.87 9.79 4.17
CA ALA A 193 -0.60 11.19 3.91
C ALA A 193 0.81 11.39 3.33
N ALA A 194 1.83 10.77 3.93
CA ALA A 194 3.20 10.85 3.42
C ALA A 194 3.30 10.32 1.99
N LEU A 195 2.64 9.20 1.70
CA LEU A 195 2.61 8.58 0.37
C LEU A 195 1.95 9.51 -0.66
N LEU A 196 0.77 10.04 -0.37
CA LEU A 196 0.07 10.95 -1.30
C LEU A 196 0.89 12.21 -1.60
N HIS A 197 1.49 12.81 -0.57
CA HIS A 197 2.33 13.99 -0.72
C HIS A 197 3.53 13.73 -1.63
N CYS A 198 4.18 12.58 -1.46
CA CYS A 198 5.32 12.21 -2.27
C CYS A 198 4.94 11.88 -3.71
N HIS A 199 3.80 11.22 -3.95
CA HIS A 199 3.35 10.95 -5.32
C HIS A 199 3.16 12.25 -6.11
N ALA A 200 2.52 13.26 -5.50
CA ALA A 200 2.30 14.55 -6.12
C ALA A 200 3.60 15.31 -6.43
N LYS A 201 4.61 15.19 -5.57
CA LYS A 201 5.93 15.82 -5.78
C LYS A 201 6.78 15.07 -6.80
N LEU A 202 6.85 13.75 -6.70
CA LEU A 202 7.73 12.93 -7.54
C LEU A 202 7.26 12.90 -8.99
N SER A 203 5.95 12.86 -9.24
CA SER A 203 5.41 12.94 -10.60
C SER A 203 5.80 14.25 -11.32
N ALA A 204 6.06 15.33 -10.56
CA ALA A 204 6.45 16.61 -11.13
C ALA A 204 7.96 16.72 -11.42
N VAL A 205 8.79 15.89 -10.80
CA VAL A 205 10.27 16.08 -10.78
C VAL A 205 11.02 14.90 -11.40
N ALA A 206 10.55 13.67 -11.23
CA ALA A 206 11.33 12.48 -11.55
C ALA A 206 11.28 12.07 -13.04
N GLY A 207 10.43 12.70 -13.85
CA GLY A 207 10.24 12.31 -15.26
C GLY A 207 9.53 10.96 -15.45
N TYR A 208 9.09 10.32 -14.37
CA TYR A 208 8.34 9.06 -14.37
C TYR A 208 6.84 9.30 -14.32
N SER A 209 6.07 8.35 -14.86
CA SER A 209 4.62 8.37 -14.71
C SER A 209 4.21 8.21 -13.24
N GLN A 210 3.06 8.78 -12.85
CA GLN A 210 2.54 8.65 -11.48
C GLN A 210 2.33 7.18 -11.07
N ALA A 211 2.00 6.31 -12.03
CA ALA A 211 1.80 4.88 -11.79
C ALA A 211 3.06 4.18 -11.26
N ASN A 212 4.26 4.66 -11.61
CA ASN A 212 5.53 4.07 -11.17
C ASN A 212 5.73 4.15 -9.65
N PHE A 213 4.98 5.01 -8.95
CA PHE A 213 5.04 5.17 -7.51
C PHE A 213 3.93 4.39 -6.77
N SER A 214 3.16 3.57 -7.49
CA SER A 214 2.06 2.81 -6.87
C SER A 214 2.57 1.90 -5.77
N TYR A 215 1.86 1.88 -4.64
CA TYR A 215 2.18 1.07 -3.49
C TYR A 215 1.32 -0.19 -3.45
N GLY A 216 1.95 -1.31 -3.13
CA GLY A 216 1.27 -2.55 -2.78
C GLY A 216 2.18 -3.45 -1.95
N SER A 217 1.58 -4.43 -1.28
CA SER A 217 2.31 -5.38 -0.45
C SER A 217 2.09 -6.82 -0.93
N THR A 218 3.16 -7.60 -0.77
CA THR A 218 3.18 -9.02 -1.07
C THR A 218 3.31 -9.76 0.26
N PRO A 219 2.28 -10.51 0.68
CA PRO A 219 2.33 -11.28 1.92
C PRO A 219 3.47 -12.30 1.92
N TYR A 220 3.95 -12.61 3.11
CA TYR A 220 5.02 -13.58 3.35
C TYR A 220 4.72 -14.92 2.70
N HIS A 221 3.51 -15.46 2.86
CA HIS A 221 3.13 -16.76 2.29
C HIS A 221 3.22 -16.77 0.75
N SER A 222 2.81 -15.68 0.11
CA SER A 222 2.90 -15.50 -1.34
C SER A 222 4.34 -15.41 -1.82
N TRP A 223 5.17 -14.64 -1.11
CA TRP A 223 6.60 -14.59 -1.39
C TRP A 223 7.27 -15.95 -1.18
N ARG A 224 6.90 -16.70 -0.13
CA ARG A 224 7.40 -18.06 0.14
C ARG A 224 7.03 -19.05 -0.96
N ALA A 225 5.83 -18.95 -1.53
CA ALA A 225 5.38 -19.82 -2.61
C ALA A 225 6.32 -19.76 -3.84
N LEU A 226 6.99 -18.62 -4.09
CA LEU A 226 8.01 -18.51 -5.15
C LEU A 226 9.21 -19.43 -4.90
N TYR A 227 9.66 -19.49 -3.64
CA TYR A 227 10.79 -20.32 -3.23
C TYR A 227 10.45 -21.82 -3.21
N ASP A 228 9.19 -22.13 -2.94
CA ASP A 228 8.68 -23.51 -2.99
C ASP A 228 8.52 -23.96 -4.46
N ALA A 229 8.18 -23.06 -5.37
CA ALA A 229 8.05 -23.32 -6.80
C ALA A 229 9.39 -23.37 -7.55
N CYS A 230 10.45 -22.74 -7.04
CA CYS A 230 11.77 -22.69 -7.66
C CYS A 230 12.88 -22.99 -6.64
N PRO A 231 13.35 -24.25 -6.54
CA PRO A 231 14.47 -24.63 -5.70
C PRO A 231 15.76 -23.84 -5.99
N GLU A 232 16.00 -23.50 -7.25
CA GLU A 232 17.15 -22.70 -7.70
C GLU A 232 17.15 -21.31 -7.05
N LEU A 233 15.97 -20.71 -6.84
CA LEU A 233 15.83 -19.45 -6.11
C LEU A 233 16.23 -19.60 -4.64
N SER A 234 15.80 -20.69 -4.00
CA SER A 234 16.21 -21.01 -2.63
C SER A 234 17.72 -21.16 -2.50
N ASP A 235 18.36 -21.86 -3.45
CA ASP A 235 19.79 -22.10 -3.44
C ASP A 235 20.59 -20.83 -3.75
N ALA A 236 20.16 -20.04 -4.73
CA ALA A 236 20.78 -18.75 -5.03
C ALA A 236 20.72 -17.79 -3.84
N THR A 237 19.55 -17.68 -3.19
CA THR A 237 19.40 -16.85 -2.00
C THR A 237 20.27 -17.34 -0.85
N ARG A 238 20.32 -18.65 -0.56
CA ARG A 238 21.24 -19.17 0.48
C ARG A 238 22.70 -18.93 0.12
N GLY A 239 23.07 -18.94 -1.16
CA GLY A 239 24.41 -18.60 -1.63
C GLY A 239 24.88 -17.19 -1.23
N CYS A 240 23.95 -16.25 -0.99
CA CYS A 240 24.25 -14.91 -0.50
C CYS A 240 24.93 -14.90 0.87
N THR A 241 24.71 -15.92 1.73
CA THR A 241 25.37 -15.95 3.05
C THR A 241 26.89 -16.10 2.94
N ALA A 242 27.38 -16.67 1.83
CA ALA A 242 28.81 -16.82 1.56
C ALA A 242 29.37 -15.65 0.76
N SER A 243 28.64 -15.18 -0.25
CA SER A 243 29.01 -14.01 -1.05
C SER A 243 27.81 -13.48 -1.84
N GLY A 244 27.47 -12.22 -1.59
CA GLY A 244 26.45 -11.48 -2.34
C GLY A 244 25.24 -11.08 -1.50
N GLU A 245 24.25 -10.52 -2.18
CA GLU A 245 23.08 -9.94 -1.54
C GLU A 245 21.81 -10.09 -2.39
N CYS A 246 20.67 -9.99 -1.70
CA CYS A 246 19.37 -9.87 -2.32
C CYS A 246 19.04 -8.37 -2.50
N ILE A 247 18.70 -7.97 -3.71
CA ILE A 247 18.34 -6.59 -4.03
C ILE A 247 16.85 -6.51 -4.38
N VAL A 248 16.16 -5.50 -3.89
CA VAL A 248 14.75 -5.24 -4.21
C VAL A 248 14.60 -3.85 -4.79
N PHE A 249 14.14 -3.78 -6.04
CA PHE A 249 13.80 -2.55 -6.73
C PHE A 249 12.33 -2.19 -6.47
N GLY A 250 12.07 -0.96 -6.04
CA GLY A 250 10.77 -0.54 -5.50
C GLY A 250 10.50 -1.20 -4.15
N SER A 251 11.47 -1.11 -3.25
CA SER A 251 11.43 -1.83 -1.97
C SER A 251 10.34 -1.36 -1.00
N SER A 252 9.70 -0.20 -1.25
CA SER A 252 8.57 0.26 -0.46
C SER A 252 8.87 0.30 1.05
N LEU A 253 8.03 -0.29 1.90
CA LEU A 253 8.29 -0.41 3.35
C LEU A 253 9.34 -1.46 3.71
N GLY A 254 9.93 -2.15 2.73
CA GLY A 254 11.01 -3.11 2.93
C GLY A 254 10.57 -4.56 3.14
N TRP A 255 9.29 -4.88 2.96
CA TRP A 255 8.69 -6.21 3.14
C TRP A 255 9.60 -7.35 2.64
N LEU A 256 9.95 -7.34 1.35
CA LEU A 256 10.73 -8.42 0.71
C LEU A 256 12.20 -8.49 1.16
N CYS A 257 12.78 -7.34 1.55
CA CYS A 257 14.11 -7.30 2.16
C CYS A 257 14.09 -7.98 3.53
N PHE A 258 13.10 -7.64 4.37
CA PHE A 258 12.94 -8.26 5.69
C PHE A 258 12.69 -9.76 5.59
N TYR A 259 11.87 -10.19 4.63
CA TYR A 259 11.59 -11.60 4.40
C TYR A 259 12.87 -12.37 4.06
N SER A 260 13.67 -11.84 3.14
CA SER A 260 14.95 -12.42 2.74
C SER A 260 15.91 -12.50 3.93
N THR A 261 16.14 -11.38 4.62
CA THR A 261 17.07 -11.30 5.76
C THR A 261 16.66 -12.21 6.91
N LEU A 262 15.39 -12.23 7.32
CA LEU A 262 14.96 -12.99 8.48
C LEU A 262 14.73 -14.49 8.17
N THR A 263 14.25 -14.82 6.96
CA THR A 263 14.04 -16.21 6.57
C THR A 263 15.36 -16.91 6.27
N PHE A 264 16.24 -16.28 5.49
CA PHE A 264 17.46 -16.92 5.00
C PHE A 264 18.74 -16.46 5.71
N GLY A 265 18.70 -15.38 6.49
CA GLY A 265 19.88 -14.84 7.15
C GLY A 265 20.82 -14.13 6.17
N VAL A 266 20.30 -13.58 5.08
CA VAL A 266 21.09 -13.01 3.98
C VAL A 266 21.10 -11.48 3.99
N PRO A 267 22.18 -10.83 3.53
CA PRO A 267 22.18 -9.39 3.30
C PRO A 267 21.12 -9.00 2.26
N SER A 268 20.32 -7.98 2.59
CA SER A 268 19.32 -7.44 1.67
C SER A 268 19.46 -5.93 1.51
N ARG A 269 19.22 -5.45 0.29
CA ARG A 269 19.25 -4.02 -0.09
C ARG A 269 17.94 -3.63 -0.76
N GLY A 270 17.28 -2.62 -0.24
CA GLY A 270 16.08 -2.04 -0.84
C GLY A 270 16.36 -0.69 -1.48
N TYR A 271 15.97 -0.52 -2.75
CA TYR A 271 16.02 0.76 -3.45
C TYR A 271 14.61 1.30 -3.62
N GLU A 272 14.39 2.55 -3.22
CA GLU A 272 13.09 3.20 -3.23
C GLU A 272 13.24 4.72 -3.44
N VAL A 273 12.51 5.28 -4.40
CA VAL A 273 12.56 6.72 -4.70
C VAL A 273 11.62 7.53 -3.79
N VAL A 274 10.59 6.90 -3.23
CA VAL A 274 9.65 7.51 -2.30
C VAL A 274 10.29 7.62 -0.90
N THR A 275 10.91 8.77 -0.63
CA THR A 275 11.71 9.02 0.59
C THR A 275 11.06 8.62 1.91
N PRO A 276 9.77 8.92 2.18
CA PRO A 276 9.13 8.48 3.43
C PRO A 276 9.14 6.97 3.63
N LEU A 277 8.99 6.19 2.55
CA LEU A 277 9.00 4.72 2.62
C LEU A 277 10.38 4.21 3.03
N THR A 278 11.45 4.72 2.40
CA THR A 278 12.84 4.36 2.77
C THR A 278 13.14 4.73 4.23
N ILE A 279 12.72 5.93 4.67
CA ILE A 279 12.94 6.37 6.06
C ILE A 279 12.21 5.44 7.05
N LEU A 280 10.96 5.07 6.75
CA LEU A 280 10.18 4.17 7.60
C LEU A 280 10.81 2.77 7.63
N ALA A 281 11.19 2.23 6.47
CA ALA A 281 11.86 0.93 6.37
C ALA A 281 13.17 0.90 7.18
N GLY A 282 14.00 1.94 7.07
CA GLY A 282 15.23 2.08 7.86
C GLY A 282 14.97 2.17 9.36
N LYS A 283 13.95 2.90 9.79
CA LYS A 283 13.55 2.97 11.22
C LYS A 283 13.07 1.61 11.73
N VAL A 284 12.31 0.86 10.93
CA VAL A 284 11.87 -0.50 11.27
C VAL A 284 13.08 -1.41 11.40
N ALA A 285 13.99 -1.43 10.42
CA ALA A 285 15.21 -2.23 10.49
C ALA A 285 16.04 -1.94 11.74
N ALA A 286 16.21 -0.67 12.10
CA ALA A 286 16.92 -0.26 13.31
C ALA A 286 16.20 -0.73 14.58
N SER A 287 14.87 -0.63 14.65
CA SER A 287 14.08 -1.05 15.82
C SER A 287 14.11 -2.56 16.09
N PHE A 288 14.42 -3.35 15.05
CA PHE A 288 14.58 -4.80 15.14
C PHE A 288 16.06 -5.23 15.10
N GLU A 289 17.00 -4.28 15.21
CA GLU A 289 18.45 -4.53 15.28
C GLU A 289 19.00 -5.35 14.10
N LEU A 290 18.45 -5.17 12.89
CA LEU A 290 18.86 -5.93 11.71
C LEU A 290 20.25 -5.53 11.19
N GLY A 291 20.78 -4.41 11.67
CA GLY A 291 22.12 -3.90 11.33
C GLY A 291 22.33 -3.74 9.83
N GLU A 292 23.56 -3.99 9.38
CA GLU A 292 23.92 -3.96 7.96
C GLU A 292 23.34 -5.14 7.15
N GLY A 293 22.67 -6.09 7.81
CA GLY A 293 22.00 -7.21 7.16
C GLY A 293 20.79 -6.79 6.33
N CYS A 294 20.19 -5.63 6.61
CA CYS A 294 19.05 -5.10 5.84
C CYS A 294 19.15 -3.58 5.74
N ALA A 295 19.50 -3.07 4.55
CA ALA A 295 19.73 -1.65 4.29
C ALA A 295 18.77 -1.10 3.23
N PHE A 296 18.43 0.18 3.35
CA PHE A 296 17.49 0.87 2.46
C PHE A 296 18.09 2.16 1.94
N PHE A 297 17.97 2.38 0.64
CA PHE A 297 18.51 3.54 -0.06
C PHE A 297 17.40 4.34 -0.69
N ASN A 298 17.37 5.65 -0.39
CA ASN A 298 16.49 6.55 -1.08
C ASN A 298 17.15 6.98 -2.39
N ALA A 299 17.05 6.13 -3.40
CA ALA A 299 17.75 6.27 -4.66
C ALA A 299 16.96 5.64 -5.80
N ASP A 300 17.21 6.14 -7.01
CA ASP A 300 16.73 5.51 -8.23
C ASP A 300 17.39 4.13 -8.39
N MET A 301 16.59 3.10 -8.65
CA MET A 301 17.08 1.75 -8.86
C MET A 301 18.05 1.63 -10.05
N LEU A 302 17.99 2.54 -11.02
CA LEU A 302 18.93 2.58 -12.14
C LEU A 302 20.36 2.92 -11.70
N THR A 303 20.53 3.55 -10.53
CA THR A 303 21.85 3.86 -9.96
C THR A 303 22.35 2.80 -8.96
N ALA A 304 21.56 1.76 -8.70
CA ALA A 304 21.95 0.68 -7.79
C ALA A 304 23.20 -0.06 -8.30
N ASP A 305 24.10 -0.42 -7.38
CA ASP A 305 25.24 -1.28 -7.66
C ASP A 305 24.77 -2.75 -7.62
N LEU A 306 24.89 -3.44 -8.75
CA LEU A 306 24.52 -4.85 -8.89
C LEU A 306 25.73 -5.79 -8.79
N SER A 307 26.93 -5.28 -8.47
CA SER A 307 28.17 -6.06 -8.46
C SER A 307 28.13 -7.24 -7.48
N GLN A 308 27.34 -7.15 -6.40
CA GLN A 308 27.15 -8.21 -5.41
C GLN A 308 25.77 -8.89 -5.49
N ALA A 309 24.92 -8.48 -6.45
CA ALA A 309 23.59 -9.02 -6.58
C ALA A 309 23.64 -10.51 -6.98
N ARG A 310 22.93 -11.35 -6.23
CA ARG A 310 22.67 -12.76 -6.58
C ARG A 310 21.22 -12.99 -6.94
N VAL A 311 20.32 -12.27 -6.26
CA VAL A 311 18.88 -12.28 -6.52
C VAL A 311 18.43 -10.83 -6.57
N VAL A 312 17.76 -10.44 -7.66
CA VAL A 312 17.11 -9.14 -7.79
C VAL A 312 15.61 -9.33 -7.89
N THR A 313 14.84 -8.67 -7.05
CA THR A 313 13.37 -8.66 -7.14
C THR A 313 12.88 -7.31 -7.68
N LEU A 314 12.11 -7.36 -8.75
CA LEU A 314 11.50 -6.20 -9.41
C LEU A 314 10.04 -6.10 -9.00
N THR A 315 9.63 -5.01 -8.35
CA THR A 315 8.21 -4.75 -8.06
C THR A 315 7.52 -4.05 -9.24
N SER A 316 7.70 -4.61 -10.44
CA SER A 316 7.49 -3.90 -11.72
C SER A 316 6.04 -3.67 -12.13
N LYS A 317 5.06 -4.16 -11.36
CA LYS A 317 3.67 -4.29 -11.81
C LYS A 317 3.06 -3.00 -12.37
N CYS A 318 3.43 -1.86 -11.80
CA CYS A 318 2.89 -0.55 -12.20
C CYS A 318 3.91 0.33 -12.92
N TRP A 319 5.09 -0.19 -13.25
CA TRP A 319 6.09 0.57 -13.99
C TRP A 319 5.67 0.78 -15.43
N ASP A 320 5.90 1.98 -15.94
CA ASP A 320 5.71 2.27 -17.35
C ASP A 320 6.75 1.53 -18.21
N LYS A 321 6.49 1.53 -19.52
CA LYS A 321 7.32 0.81 -20.50
C LYS A 321 8.76 1.35 -20.55
N GLN A 322 8.95 2.64 -20.34
CA GLN A 322 10.27 3.27 -20.44
C GLN A 322 11.15 2.86 -19.25
N LEU A 323 10.61 2.95 -18.04
CA LEU A 323 11.32 2.51 -16.83
C LEU A 323 11.59 1.01 -16.90
N THR A 324 10.59 0.20 -17.29
CA THR A 324 10.74 -1.24 -17.42
C THR A 324 11.88 -1.61 -18.38
N ALA A 325 11.90 -1.02 -19.59
CA ALA A 325 12.98 -1.25 -20.55
C ALA A 325 14.35 -0.83 -20.00
N SER A 326 14.43 0.33 -19.35
CA SER A 326 15.69 0.83 -18.76
C SER A 326 16.24 -0.09 -17.66
N VAL A 327 15.35 -0.63 -16.83
CA VAL A 327 15.72 -1.61 -15.79
C VAL A 327 16.18 -2.91 -16.44
N TYR A 328 15.48 -3.40 -17.46
CA TYR A 328 15.86 -4.65 -18.12
C TYR A 328 17.22 -4.55 -18.83
N ASP A 329 17.48 -3.44 -19.53
CA ASP A 329 18.79 -3.13 -20.13
C ASP A 329 19.91 -3.04 -19.08
N LYS A 330 19.60 -2.54 -17.87
CA LYS A 330 20.55 -2.53 -16.75
C LYS A 330 20.84 -3.95 -16.27
N LEU A 331 19.81 -4.76 -16.04
CA LEU A 331 19.97 -6.13 -15.55
C LEU A 331 20.80 -6.98 -16.53
N GLN A 332 20.52 -6.88 -17.84
CA GLN A 332 21.29 -7.61 -18.86
C GLN A 332 22.78 -7.22 -18.87
N ARG A 333 23.09 -5.94 -18.66
CA ARG A 333 24.48 -5.44 -18.70
C ARG A 333 25.27 -5.71 -17.43
N GLU A 334 24.62 -5.66 -16.28
CA GLU A 334 25.32 -5.59 -14.99
C GLU A 334 25.22 -6.86 -14.15
N LEU A 335 24.19 -7.71 -14.35
CA LEU A 335 24.09 -8.94 -13.58
C LEU A 335 25.15 -9.95 -13.99
N LYS A 336 25.78 -10.55 -12.99
CA LYS A 336 26.70 -11.67 -13.21
C LYS A 336 25.92 -12.90 -13.68
N PRO A 337 26.53 -13.76 -14.52
CA PRO A 337 25.93 -15.04 -14.88
C PRO A 337 25.49 -15.82 -13.65
N ARG A 338 24.33 -16.49 -13.75
CA ARG A 338 23.67 -17.25 -12.67
C ARG A 338 23.09 -16.41 -11.53
N SER A 339 23.03 -15.09 -11.68
CA SER A 339 22.14 -14.27 -10.83
C SER A 339 20.71 -14.50 -11.28
N LEU A 340 19.77 -14.47 -10.33
CA LEU A 340 18.35 -14.67 -10.61
C LEU A 340 17.57 -13.37 -10.48
N VAL A 341 16.51 -13.26 -11.27
CA VAL A 341 15.55 -12.15 -11.22
C VAL A 341 14.17 -12.68 -10.90
N VAL A 342 13.53 -12.07 -9.91
CA VAL A 342 12.11 -12.27 -9.60
C VAL A 342 11.35 -11.05 -10.09
N ASP A 343 10.34 -11.24 -10.94
CA ASP A 343 9.55 -10.15 -11.50
C ASP A 343 8.03 -10.43 -11.39
N TYR A 344 7.21 -9.39 -11.31
CA TYR A 344 5.74 -9.43 -11.28
C TYR A 344 5.15 -9.56 -12.70
N SER A 345 6.00 -9.93 -13.66
CA SER A 345 5.70 -10.23 -15.05
C SER A 345 6.77 -11.19 -15.57
N ASP A 346 6.59 -11.71 -16.78
CA ASP A 346 7.61 -12.46 -17.52
C ASP A 346 8.16 -11.66 -18.72
N ALA A 347 7.95 -10.33 -18.72
CA ALA A 347 8.35 -9.47 -19.82
C ALA A 347 9.87 -9.38 -19.98
N LEU A 348 10.65 -9.56 -18.89
CA LEU A 348 12.12 -9.58 -18.95
C LEU A 348 12.65 -10.71 -19.86
N ALA A 349 12.11 -11.93 -19.73
CA ALA A 349 12.49 -13.06 -20.56
C ALA A 349 12.03 -12.93 -22.03
N VAL A 350 11.02 -12.10 -22.29
CA VAL A 350 10.59 -11.79 -23.67
C VAL A 350 11.49 -10.74 -24.30
N ALA A 351 11.92 -9.74 -23.51
CA ALA A 351 12.73 -8.63 -23.99
C ALA A 351 14.22 -9.00 -24.14
N HIS A 352 14.72 -9.92 -23.32
CA HIS A 352 16.13 -10.30 -23.26
C HIS A 352 16.30 -11.82 -23.10
N GLU A 353 17.53 -12.30 -23.24
CA GLU A 353 17.89 -13.74 -23.17
C GLU A 353 17.94 -14.28 -21.72
N PHE A 354 16.91 -14.02 -20.92
CA PHE A 354 16.75 -14.62 -19.60
C PHE A 354 15.93 -15.91 -19.68
N ASP A 355 16.44 -16.99 -19.10
CA ASP A 355 15.74 -18.28 -19.05
C ASP A 355 14.69 -18.27 -17.94
N VAL A 356 13.41 -18.50 -18.26
CA VAL A 356 12.37 -18.61 -17.23
C VAL A 356 12.49 -19.95 -16.50
N LEU A 357 12.87 -19.90 -15.21
CA LEU A 357 12.98 -21.07 -14.35
C LEU A 357 11.63 -21.48 -13.77
N ALA A 358 10.80 -20.51 -13.38
CA ALA A 358 9.48 -20.78 -12.81
C ALA A 358 8.49 -19.64 -13.07
N ARG A 359 7.20 -19.99 -13.11
CA ARG A 359 6.07 -19.05 -13.05
C ARG A 359 5.13 -19.51 -11.95
N THR A 360 4.76 -18.58 -11.08
CA THR A 360 3.82 -18.86 -9.98
C THR A 360 2.75 -17.79 -9.95
N THR A 361 1.52 -18.18 -9.68
CA THR A 361 0.43 -17.24 -9.41
C THR A 361 0.20 -17.19 -7.91
N VAL A 362 0.28 -16.00 -7.35
CA VAL A 362 0.20 -15.77 -5.89
C VAL A 362 -0.78 -14.63 -5.57
N ALA A 363 -1.30 -14.62 -4.35
CA ALA A 363 -2.17 -13.55 -3.87
C ALA A 363 -1.35 -12.35 -3.36
N VAL A 364 -1.74 -11.13 -3.70
CA VAL A 364 -1.09 -9.88 -3.28
C VAL A 364 -2.13 -8.84 -2.90
N SER A 365 -1.74 -7.71 -2.31
CA SER A 365 -2.70 -6.75 -1.75
C SER A 365 -3.70 -6.15 -2.76
N TRP A 366 -3.42 -6.24 -4.07
CA TRP A 366 -4.28 -5.73 -5.15
C TRP A 366 -4.88 -6.81 -6.06
N SER A 367 -4.51 -8.08 -5.91
CA SER A 367 -4.98 -9.16 -6.80
C SER A 367 -4.89 -10.53 -6.13
N PRO A 368 -5.93 -11.36 -6.17
CA PRO A 368 -5.87 -12.75 -5.69
C PRO A 368 -5.00 -13.66 -6.58
N ALA A 369 -4.63 -13.18 -7.77
CA ALA A 369 -3.91 -13.97 -8.77
C ALA A 369 -2.91 -13.10 -9.55
N GLN A 370 -1.83 -12.72 -8.87
CA GLN A 370 -0.69 -12.05 -9.50
C GLN A 370 0.33 -13.10 -9.97
N MET A 371 0.62 -13.11 -11.28
CA MET A 371 1.70 -13.93 -11.82
C MET A 371 3.05 -13.31 -11.47
N MET A 372 3.99 -14.14 -11.03
CA MET A 372 5.39 -13.78 -10.81
C MET A 372 6.27 -14.80 -11.50
N ALA A 373 7.36 -14.34 -12.11
CA ALA A 373 8.34 -15.18 -12.77
C ALA A 373 9.67 -15.15 -12.04
N VAL A 374 10.36 -16.29 -12.02
CA VAL A 374 11.76 -16.43 -11.63
C VAL A 374 12.54 -16.74 -12.90
N MET A 375 13.58 -15.95 -13.14
CA MET A 375 14.39 -15.93 -14.36
C MET A 375 15.88 -15.91 -14.04
#